data_AF-A0A1G1ZHK0-F1
#
_entry.id   AF-A0A1G1ZHK0-F1
#
_cell.length_a   1.000
_cell.length_b   1.000
_cell.length_c   1.000
_cell.angle_alpha   90.00
_cell.angle_beta   90.00
_cell.angle_gamma   90.00
#
_symmetry.space_group_name_H-M   'P 1'
#
loop_
_entity.id
_entity.type
_entity.pdbx_description
1 polymer ?
#
loop_
_entity_poly.entity_id
_entity_poly.type
_entity_poly.pdbx_seq_one_letter_code
_entity_poly.pdbx_strand_id
1 'polypeptide(L)'
;MGRVDQEIERVLEQKAENLSLWQEFQIHILNKKIFAGKFQKEGWSGEIAFYVFYCWDCGEITYDYPHGFIHKQYLICGKCEARIDFVPYWAPLAMLWELIRFKLGV
;
A
#
# COMPACT_ATOMS: atom_id res chain seq x y z
N MET A 1 -8.00 -10.18 -18.22
CA MET A 1 -8.33 -9.23 -17.14
C MET A 1 -9.81 -8.94 -17.23
N GLY A 2 -10.56 -9.16 -16.14
CA GLY A 2 -12.01 -9.01 -16.13
C GLY A 2 -12.45 -7.55 -16.20
N ARG A 3 -13.75 -7.32 -16.49
CA ARG A 3 -14.34 -5.97 -16.53
C ARG A 3 -14.21 -5.23 -15.19
N VAL A 4 -14.35 -5.95 -14.08
CA VAL A 4 -14.22 -5.42 -12.71
C VAL A 4 -12.80 -4.99 -12.43
N ASP A 5 -11.81 -5.81 -12.80
CA ASP A 5 -10.40 -5.46 -12.62
C ASP A 5 -10.05 -4.18 -13.39
N GLN A 6 -10.52 -4.02 -14.62
CA GLN A 6 -10.32 -2.79 -15.41
C GLN A 6 -10.93 -1.55 -14.75
N GLU A 7 -12.08 -1.70 -14.07
CA GLU A 7 -12.70 -0.61 -13.34
C GLU A 7 -11.90 -0.23 -12.08
N ILE A 8 -11.41 -1.23 -11.35
CA ILE A 8 -10.53 -1.03 -10.19
C ILE A 8 -9.26 -0.29 -10.61
N GLU A 9 -8.58 -0.74 -11.69
CA GLU A 9 -7.39 -0.07 -12.21
C GLU A 9 -7.67 1.39 -12.55
N ARG A 10 -8.78 1.69 -13.25
CA ARG A 10 -9.17 3.07 -13.58
C ARG A 10 -9.35 3.94 -12.34
N VAL A 11 -10.01 3.41 -11.29
CA VAL A 11 -10.22 4.17 -10.04
C VAL A 11 -8.89 4.46 -9.35
N LEU A 12 -7.97 3.50 -9.35
CA LEU A 12 -6.65 3.63 -8.76
C LEU A 12 -5.78 4.63 -9.53
N GLU A 13 -5.77 4.55 -10.86
CA GLU A 13 -5.11 5.52 -11.75
C GLU A 13 -5.66 6.93 -11.50
N GLN A 14 -6.98 7.09 -11.51
CA GLN A 14 -7.62 8.37 -11.25
C GLN A 14 -7.23 8.92 -9.87
N LYS A 15 -7.10 8.06 -8.85
CA LYS A 15 -6.69 8.49 -7.51
C LYS A 15 -5.22 8.93 -7.46
N ALA A 16 -4.35 8.26 -8.22
CA ALA A 16 -2.93 8.60 -8.34
C ALA A 16 -2.71 9.92 -9.11
N GLU A 17 -3.54 10.19 -10.13
CA GLU A 17 -3.50 11.42 -10.92
C GLU A 17 -4.15 12.63 -10.21
N ASN A 18 -5.15 12.38 -9.36
CA ASN A 18 -5.91 13.43 -8.66
C ASN A 18 -5.59 13.46 -7.16
N LEU A 19 -4.31 13.67 -6.85
CA LEU A 19 -3.87 13.93 -5.48
C LEU A 19 -4.09 15.40 -5.12
N SER A 20 -4.49 15.66 -3.87
CA SER A 20 -4.46 17.04 -3.37
C SER A 20 -3.03 17.46 -3.08
N LEU A 21 -2.76 18.77 -3.05
CA LEU A 21 -1.44 19.31 -2.67
C LEU A 21 -0.92 18.76 -1.33
N TRP A 22 -1.83 18.50 -0.39
CA TRP A 22 -1.47 17.89 0.89
C TRP A 22 -1.07 16.42 0.74
N GLN A 23 -1.77 15.65 -0.12
CA GLN A 23 -1.42 14.26 -0.39
C GLN A 23 -0.10 14.15 -1.15
N GLU A 24 0.15 15.05 -2.10
CA GLU A 24 1.45 15.14 -2.77
C GLU A 24 2.57 15.43 -1.76
N PHE A 25 2.38 16.41 -0.88
CA PHE A 25 3.32 16.69 0.20
C PHE A 25 3.57 15.47 1.10
N GLN A 26 2.50 14.78 1.50
CA GLN A 26 2.60 13.57 2.33
C GLN A 26 3.38 12.46 1.62
N ILE A 27 3.16 12.26 0.33
CA ILE A 27 3.80 11.22 -0.46
C ILE A 27 5.28 11.56 -0.71
N HIS A 28 5.58 12.76 -1.21
CA HIS A 28 6.94 13.13 -1.63
C HIS A 28 7.85 13.50 -0.46
N ILE A 29 7.32 14.18 0.56
CA ILE A 29 8.16 14.70 1.66
C ILE A 29 8.14 13.75 2.86
N LEU A 30 6.97 13.21 3.20
CA LEU A 30 6.81 12.33 4.37
C LEU A 30 6.88 10.85 4.02
N ASN A 31 7.09 10.49 2.75
CA ASN A 31 7.12 9.12 2.25
C ASN A 31 5.87 8.30 2.68
N LYS A 32 4.72 8.96 2.80
CA LYS A 32 3.46 8.32 3.21
C LYS A 32 2.84 7.56 2.03
N LYS A 33 2.15 6.47 2.38
CA LYS A 33 1.35 5.66 1.47
C LYS A 33 -0.12 6.03 1.70
N ILE A 34 -0.77 6.58 0.69
CA ILE A 34 -2.13 7.12 0.80
C ILE A 34 -3.13 6.01 0.47
N PHE A 35 -4.02 5.70 1.42
CA PHE A 35 -5.07 4.72 1.20
C PHE A 35 -5.98 5.13 0.04
N ALA A 36 -6.14 4.24 -0.95
CA ALA A 36 -6.93 4.46 -2.16
C ALA A 36 -8.32 3.82 -2.08
N GLY A 37 -8.45 2.72 -1.32
CA GLY A 37 -9.69 1.98 -1.19
C GLY A 37 -9.46 0.51 -0.86
N LYS A 38 -10.56 -0.21 -0.64
CA LYS A 38 -10.57 -1.66 -0.56
C LYS A 38 -11.27 -2.21 -1.79
N PHE A 39 -10.63 -3.16 -2.46
CA PHE A 39 -11.14 -3.72 -3.71
C PHE A 39 -10.95 -5.24 -3.72
N GLN A 40 -11.88 -5.94 -4.35
CA GLN A 40 -11.78 -7.38 -4.59
C GLN A 40 -11.70 -7.61 -6.10
N LYS A 41 -10.54 -8.08 -6.57
CA LYS A 41 -10.35 -8.48 -7.97
C LYS A 41 -10.98 -9.83 -8.25
N GLU A 42 -11.20 -10.12 -9.53
CA GLU A 42 -11.74 -11.41 -9.95
C GLU A 42 -10.83 -12.56 -9.49
N GLY A 43 -11.43 -13.58 -8.85
CA GLY A 43 -10.70 -14.72 -8.29
C GLY A 43 -10.10 -14.50 -6.90
N TRP A 44 -10.24 -13.31 -6.31
CA TRP A 44 -9.81 -13.09 -4.92
C TRP A 44 -10.90 -13.51 -3.93
N SER A 45 -10.45 -14.04 -2.78
CA SER A 45 -11.35 -14.49 -1.70
C SER A 45 -11.94 -13.36 -0.85
N GLY A 46 -11.50 -12.12 -1.04
CA GLY A 46 -11.98 -10.97 -0.30
C GLY A 46 -11.34 -9.66 -0.75
N GLU A 47 -11.76 -8.56 -0.12
CA GLU A 47 -11.25 -7.23 -0.38
C GLU A 47 -9.85 -7.00 0.20
N ILE A 48 -8.99 -6.34 -0.56
CA ILE A 48 -7.64 -5.94 -0.14
C ILE A 48 -7.51 -4.41 -0.23
N ALA A 49 -6.78 -3.82 0.71
CA ALA A 49 -6.48 -2.40 0.73
C ALA A 49 -5.41 -2.04 -0.31
N PHE A 50 -5.67 -1.02 -1.11
CA PHE A 50 -4.73 -0.43 -2.06
C PHE A 50 -4.23 0.92 -1.57
N TYR A 51 -3.01 1.27 -1.96
CA TYR A 51 -2.33 2.48 -1.57
C TYR A 51 -1.66 3.14 -2.76
N VAL A 52 -1.77 4.48 -2.86
CA VAL A 52 -0.97 5.31 -3.75
C VAL A 52 0.31 5.72 -3.04
N PHE A 53 1.44 5.63 -3.73
CA PHE A 53 2.76 5.94 -3.18
C PHE A 53 3.72 6.44 -4.27
N TYR A 54 4.78 7.11 -3.84
CA TYR A 54 5.87 7.50 -4.72
C TYR A 54 6.96 6.45 -4.72
N CYS A 55 7.38 6.04 -5.92
CA CYS A 55 8.52 5.15 -6.10
C CYS A 55 9.80 5.99 -6.21
N TRP A 56 10.67 5.87 -5.21
CA TRP A 56 11.94 6.59 -5.19
C TRP A 56 12.96 6.10 -6.23
N ASP A 57 12.77 4.89 -6.76
CA ASP A 57 13.69 4.30 -7.73
C ASP A 57 13.46 4.84 -9.15
N CYS A 58 12.20 5.04 -9.56
CA CYS A 58 11.87 5.57 -10.90
C CYS A 58 11.23 6.96 -10.90
N GLY A 59 10.91 7.52 -9.73
CA GLY A 59 10.35 8.85 -9.58
C GLY A 59 8.87 8.98 -9.96
N GLU A 60 8.13 7.88 -10.03
CA GLU A 60 6.72 7.86 -10.44
C GLU A 60 5.78 7.68 -9.26
N ILE A 61 4.60 8.30 -9.35
CA ILE A 61 3.47 7.99 -8.47
C ILE A 61 2.77 6.75 -9.02
N THR A 62 2.59 5.76 -8.17
CA THR A 62 2.02 4.46 -8.53
C THR A 62 1.11 3.96 -7.40
N TYR A 63 0.50 2.80 -7.58
CA TYR A 63 -0.38 2.20 -6.60
C TYR A 63 -0.20 0.69 -6.57
N ASP A 64 -0.44 0.12 -5.40
CA ASP A 64 -0.43 -1.33 -5.21
C ASP A 64 -1.12 -1.72 -3.89
N TYR A 65 -1.30 -3.02 -3.67
CA TYR A 65 -1.70 -3.59 -2.40
C TYR A 65 -0.51 -4.21 -1.65
N PRO A 66 -0.54 -4.33 -0.31
CA PRO A 66 0.54 -4.95 0.44
C PRO A 66 0.71 -6.44 0.11
N HIS A 67 1.92 -6.82 -0.28
CA HIS A 67 2.34 -8.20 -0.52
C HIS A 67 3.09 -8.76 0.68
N GLY A 68 3.17 -10.08 0.77
CA GLY A 68 3.96 -10.77 1.80
C GLY A 68 3.30 -10.85 3.17
N PHE A 69 4.06 -11.37 4.14
CA PHE A 69 3.60 -11.51 5.52
C PHE A 69 3.62 -10.18 6.28
N ILE A 70 2.77 -10.07 7.30
CA ILE A 70 2.54 -8.84 8.08
C ILE A 70 3.81 -8.10 8.56
N HIS A 71 4.90 -8.82 8.79
CA HIS A 71 6.17 -8.28 9.32
C HIS A 71 7.18 -7.90 8.22
N LYS A 72 6.89 -8.19 6.95
CA LYS A 72 7.73 -7.93 5.77
C LYS A 72 6.86 -7.48 4.59
N GLN A 73 5.82 -6.71 4.87
CA GLN A 73 4.95 -6.25 3.80
C GLN A 73 5.67 -5.26 2.89
N TYR A 74 5.40 -5.35 1.60
CA TYR A 74 5.94 -4.44 0.60
C TYR A 74 4.90 -4.13 -0.47
N LEU A 75 5.08 -3.00 -1.16
CA LEU A 75 4.37 -2.63 -2.37
C LEU A 75 5.31 -2.81 -3.57
N ILE A 76 4.76 -3.07 -4.74
CA ILE A 76 5.49 -3.20 -5.99
C ILE A 76 5.15 -2.00 -6.87
N CYS A 77 6.18 -1.33 -7.38
CA CYS A 77 5.99 -0.29 -8.37
C CYS A 77 5.54 -0.89 -9.70
N GLY A 78 4.37 -0.49 -10.22
CA GLY A 78 3.88 -0.96 -11.52
C GLY A 78 4.68 -0.48 -12.74
N LYS A 79 5.70 0.37 -12.55
CA LYS A 79 6.54 0.92 -13.63
C LYS A 79 7.94 0.30 -13.71
N CYS A 80 8.61 0.14 -12.57
CA CYS A 80 9.99 -0.37 -12.51
C CYS A 80 10.14 -1.64 -11.65
N GLU A 81 9.03 -2.19 -11.13
CA GLU A 81 9.00 -3.42 -10.30
C GLU A 81 9.77 -3.33 -8.98
N ALA A 82 10.25 -2.15 -8.61
CA ALA A 82 10.86 -1.88 -7.32
C ALA A 82 9.95 -2.28 -6.16
N ARG A 83 10.53 -2.88 -5.12
CA ARG A 83 9.83 -3.24 -3.88
C ARG A 83 10.00 -2.15 -2.85
N ILE A 84 8.89 -1.54 -2.45
CA ILE A 84 8.86 -0.47 -1.48
C ILE A 84 8.33 -1.00 -0.16
N ASP A 85 9.12 -0.84 0.90
CA ASP A 85 8.71 -1.29 2.24
C ASP A 85 7.36 -0.67 2.62
N PHE A 86 6.46 -1.55 3.01
CA PHE A 86 5.16 -1.21 3.55
C PHE A 86 5.15 -1.59 5.02
N VAL A 87 5.54 -0.64 5.86
CA VAL A 87 5.35 -0.77 7.30
C VAL A 87 4.10 0.04 7.67
N PRO A 88 2.96 -0.62 7.93
CA PRO A 88 1.79 0.07 8.47
C PRO A 88 2.18 0.88 9.71
N TYR A 89 1.58 2.05 9.91
CA TYR A 89 1.88 2.90 11.09
C TYR A 89 1.61 2.18 12.43
N TRP A 90 0.75 1.14 12.43
CA TRP A 90 0.46 0.30 13.59
C TRP A 90 1.42 -0.90 13.71
N ALA A 91 2.24 -1.20 12.71
CA ALA A 91 3.17 -2.33 12.76
C ALA A 91 4.22 -2.19 13.90
N PRO A 92 4.77 -1.00 14.19
CA PRO A 92 5.59 -0.81 15.39
C PRO A 92 4.84 -1.12 16.70
N LEU A 93 3.54 -0.77 16.78
CA LEU A 93 2.70 -1.08 17.94
C LEU A 93 2.38 -2.57 18.04
N ALA A 94 2.13 -3.24 16.91
CA ALA A 94 1.94 -4.68 16.86
C ALA A 94 3.23 -5.43 17.26
N MET A 95 4.39 -4.99 16.78
CA MET A 95 5.69 -5.54 17.18
C MET A 95 5.95 -5.34 18.68
N LEU A 96 5.60 -4.18 19.22
CA LEU A 96 5.69 -3.91 20.66
C LEU A 96 4.76 -4.83 21.46
N TRP A 97 3.55 -5.08 20.98
CA TRP A 97 2.61 -6.02 21.61
C TRP A 97 3.12 -7.46 21.58
N GLU A 98 3.65 -7.94 20.46
CA GLU A 98 4.25 -9.28 20.35
C GLU A 98 5.44 -9.46 21.31
N LEU A 99 6.29 -8.44 21.46
CA LEU A 99 7.38 -8.45 22.44
C LEU A 99 6.86 -8.51 23.89
N ILE A 100 5.77 -7.79 24.19
CA ILE A 100 5.11 -7.83 25.50
C ILE A 100 4.54 -9.22 25.76
N ARG A 101 3.82 -9.82 24.81
CA ARG A 101 3.31 -11.20 24.92
C ARG A 101 4.42 -12.20 25.18
N PHE A 102 5.48 -12.16 24.38
CA PHE A 102 6.61 -13.08 24.52
C PHE A 102 7.30 -12.98 25.89
N LYS A 103 7.43 -11.75 26.42
CA LYS A 103 8.04 -11.51 27.73
C LYS A 103 7.11 -11.85 28.90
N LEU A 104 5.79 -11.75 28.72
CA LEU A 104 4.79 -12.07 29.74
C LEU A 104 4.31 -13.53 29.69
N GLY A 105 4.63 -14.29 28.64
CA GLY A 105 4.24 -15.69 28.47
C GLY A 105 2.73 -15.89 28.22
N VAL A 106 2.06 -14.92 27.57
CA VAL A 106 0.60 -14.91 27.30
C VAL A 106 0.27 -14.84 25.81
#